data_AF-A0A813T4D3-F1
#
_entry.id   AF-A0A813T4D3-F1
#
_cell.length_a   1.000
_cell.length_b   1.000
_cell.length_c   1.000
_cell.angle_alpha   90.00
_cell.angle_beta   90.00
_cell.angle_gamma   90.00
#
_symmetry.space_group_name_H-M   'P 1'
#
loop_
_entity.id
_entity.type
_entity.pdbx_description
1 polymer ?
#
loop_
_entity_poly.entity_id
_entity_poly.type
_entity_poly.pdbx_seq_one_letter_code
_entity_poly.pdbx_strand_id
1 'polypeptide(L)'
;MKTYTETHRSIRSLVAQSSFNNKPQLLALVSRCVKNRTILQTIVDRSKLLEREQFLSNDLALILVYDAIFGVGVRGKFKGVIKRNQTSFDKCVKKLVRDRNLNDSTDLVTTLDIHDPNLNEIKLPRYCRINLLKTTAKQIQHDLKVLEFKRLRHM
;
A
#
# COMPACT_ATOMS: atom_id res chain seq x y z
N MET A 1 13.32 14.89 -0.75
CA MET A 1 11.90 14.88 -1.19
C MET A 1 11.09 14.53 0.04
N LYS A 2 10.31 15.47 0.61
CA LYS A 2 9.62 15.23 1.89
C LYS A 2 8.65 14.07 1.73
N THR A 3 8.79 13.05 2.56
CA THR A 3 7.88 11.90 2.53
C THR A 3 6.49 12.34 3.00
N TYR A 4 5.42 11.71 2.50
CA TYR A 4 4.05 12.09 2.91
C TYR A 4 3.83 11.92 4.42
N THR A 5 4.65 11.10 5.07
CA THR A 5 4.72 10.92 6.53
C THR A 5 5.20 12.17 7.27
N GLU A 6 6.05 13.01 6.66
CA GLU A 6 6.62 14.21 7.31
C GLU A 6 5.70 15.43 7.30
N THR A 7 4.65 15.44 6.48
CA THR A 7 3.84 16.66 6.24
C THR A 7 2.44 16.59 6.82
N HIS A 8 2.04 15.49 7.50
CA HIS A 8 0.69 15.27 8.06
C HIS A 8 -0.47 15.57 7.08
N ARG A 9 -0.21 15.60 5.77
CA ARG A 9 -1.21 15.87 4.74
C ARG A 9 -1.72 14.56 4.17
N SER A 10 -3.04 14.48 3.96
CA SER A 10 -3.62 13.32 3.31
C SER A 10 -3.15 13.21 1.85
N ILE A 11 -2.99 11.97 1.36
CA ILE A 11 -2.62 11.68 -0.04
C ILE A 11 -3.56 12.42 -1.01
N ARG A 12 -4.85 12.50 -0.68
CA ARG A 12 -5.86 13.23 -1.46
C ARG A 12 -5.53 14.72 -1.59
N SER A 13 -5.06 15.36 -0.51
CA SER A 13 -4.67 16.77 -0.52
C SER A 13 -3.43 17.02 -1.39
N LEU A 14 -2.44 16.13 -1.32
CA LEU A 14 -1.24 16.21 -2.15
C LEU A 14 -1.55 16.05 -3.64
N VAL A 15 -2.39 15.08 -3.99
CA VAL A 15 -2.83 14.87 -5.38
C VAL A 15 -3.67 16.05 -5.88
N ALA A 16 -4.49 16.67 -5.03
CA ALA A 16 -5.27 17.84 -5.39
C ALA A 16 -4.40 19.05 -5.80
N GLN A 17 -3.23 19.19 -5.17
CA GLN A 17 -2.23 20.24 -5.46
C GLN A 17 -1.37 19.94 -6.70
N SER A 18 -1.46 18.74 -7.28
CA SER A 18 -0.70 18.39 -8.48
C SER A 18 -1.23 19.08 -9.73
N SER A 19 -0.33 19.36 -10.68
CA SER A 19 -0.63 19.93 -12.00
C SER A 19 -1.19 18.90 -13.01
N PHE A 20 -1.41 17.65 -12.58
CA PHE A 20 -1.86 16.59 -13.47
C PHE A 20 -3.38 16.67 -13.73
N ASN A 21 -3.78 16.59 -15.00
CA ASN A 21 -5.18 16.76 -15.41
C ASN A 21 -6.10 15.69 -14.82
N ASN A 22 -5.72 14.41 -14.87
CA ASN A 22 -6.55 13.32 -14.38
C ASN A 22 -6.25 12.98 -12.90
N LYS A 23 -6.68 13.86 -12.00
CA LYS A 23 -6.48 13.71 -10.55
C LYS A 23 -7.06 12.41 -9.97
N PRO A 24 -8.26 11.92 -10.38
CA PRO A 24 -8.80 10.65 -9.90
C PRO A 24 -7.89 9.45 -10.23
N GLN A 25 -7.37 9.41 -11.45
CA GLN A 25 -6.47 8.33 -11.87
C GLN A 25 -5.15 8.37 -11.10
N LEU A 26 -4.58 9.57 -10.91
CA LEU A 26 -3.36 9.74 -10.14
C LEU A 26 -3.56 9.33 -8.67
N LEU A 27 -4.69 9.73 -8.06
CA LEU A 27 -5.04 9.34 -6.70
C LEU A 27 -5.16 7.83 -6.55
N ALA A 28 -5.83 7.17 -7.51
CA ALA A 28 -5.99 5.71 -7.50
C ALA A 28 -4.63 5.02 -7.59
N LEU A 29 -3.77 5.44 -8.52
CA LEU A 29 -2.43 4.86 -8.69
C LEU A 29 -1.58 5.02 -7.44
N VAL A 30 -1.47 6.23 -6.90
CA VAL A 30 -0.67 6.51 -5.70
C VAL A 30 -1.22 5.75 -4.49
N SER A 31 -2.54 5.72 -4.32
CA SER A 31 -3.17 5.00 -3.19
C SER A 31 -2.87 3.50 -3.26
N ARG A 32 -2.92 2.89 -4.46
CA ARG A 32 -2.59 1.47 -4.63
C ARG A 32 -1.11 1.19 -4.39
N CYS A 33 -0.21 2.07 -4.84
CA CYS A 33 1.23 1.96 -4.58
C CYS A 33 1.55 2.06 -3.08
N VAL A 34 0.92 2.99 -2.36
CA VAL A 34 1.13 3.16 -0.91
C VAL A 34 0.62 1.94 -0.14
N LYS A 35 -0.56 1.41 -0.49
CA LYS A 35 -1.09 0.19 0.11
C LYS A 35 -0.16 -1.01 -0.07
N ASN A 36 0.40 -1.16 -1.27
CA ASN A 36 1.23 -2.32 -1.62
C ASN A 36 2.74 -2.08 -1.43
N ARG A 37 3.12 -1.03 -0.70
CA ARG A 37 4.50 -0.55 -0.63
C ARG A 37 5.47 -1.62 -0.14
N THR A 38 5.09 -2.45 0.82
CA THR A 38 5.94 -3.50 1.39
C THR A 38 6.32 -4.56 0.36
N ILE A 39 5.35 -5.04 -0.42
CA ILE A 39 5.54 -6.01 -1.49
C ILE A 39 6.35 -5.39 -2.62
N LEU A 40 5.97 -4.19 -3.05
CA LEU A 40 6.65 -3.48 -4.13
C LEU A 40 8.12 -3.22 -3.78
N GLN A 41 8.41 -2.81 -2.53
CA GLN A 41 9.78 -2.62 -2.07
C GLN A 41 10.56 -3.94 -2.09
N THR A 42 9.95 -5.04 -1.61
CA THR A 42 10.57 -6.37 -1.68
C THR A 42 10.92 -6.77 -3.12
N ILE A 43 10.06 -6.43 -4.08
CA ILE A 43 10.30 -6.70 -5.50
C ILE A 43 11.42 -5.80 -6.05
N VAL A 44 11.43 -4.51 -5.72
CA VAL A 44 12.49 -3.57 -6.13
C VAL A 44 13.85 -4.04 -5.61
N ASP A 45 13.92 -4.46 -4.35
CA ASP A 45 15.15 -4.92 -3.71
C ASP A 45 15.63 -6.25 -4.30
N ARG A 46 14.74 -7.24 -4.46
CA ARG A 46 15.09 -8.55 -5.05
C ARG A 46 15.46 -8.44 -6.54
N SER A 47 14.86 -7.51 -7.27
CA SER A 47 15.14 -7.29 -8.69
C SER A 47 16.39 -6.46 -8.95
N LYS A 48 16.99 -5.86 -7.90
CA LYS A 48 18.16 -4.97 -8.00
C LYS A 48 17.97 -3.85 -9.02
N LEU A 49 16.73 -3.36 -9.15
CA LEU A 49 16.38 -2.37 -10.16
C LEU A 49 17.15 -1.07 -9.97
N LEU A 50 17.28 -0.61 -8.73
CA LEU A 50 18.00 0.62 -8.39
C LEU A 50 19.51 0.51 -8.58
N GLU A 51 20.08 -0.70 -8.46
CA GLU A 51 21.50 -0.93 -8.75
C GLU A 51 21.79 -0.80 -10.25
N ARG A 52 20.86 -1.28 -11.10
CA ARG A 52 21.00 -1.27 -12.56
C ARG A 52 20.67 0.07 -13.19
N GLU A 53 19.70 0.79 -12.63
CA GLU A 53 19.13 2.00 -13.21
C GLU A 53 19.21 3.14 -12.17
N GLN A 54 20.43 3.62 -11.94
CA GLN A 54 20.76 4.58 -10.87
C GLN A 54 20.08 5.96 -11.00
N PHE A 55 19.54 6.30 -12.18
CA PHE A 55 18.79 7.54 -12.37
C PHE A 55 17.36 7.48 -11.80
N LEU A 56 16.89 6.29 -11.38
CA LEU A 56 15.53 6.09 -10.90
C LEU A 56 15.46 6.36 -9.39
N SER A 57 14.57 7.25 -8.98
CA SER A 57 14.22 7.39 -7.55
C SER A 57 13.45 6.16 -7.05
N ASN A 58 13.62 5.80 -5.78
CA ASN A 58 12.91 4.66 -5.18
C ASN A 58 11.38 4.79 -5.32
N ASP A 59 10.82 5.98 -5.10
CA ASP A 59 9.37 6.19 -5.23
C ASP A 59 8.88 5.99 -6.68
N LEU A 60 9.69 6.41 -7.65
CA LEU A 60 9.39 6.21 -9.06
C LEU A 60 9.51 4.72 -9.44
N ALA A 61 10.51 4.02 -8.89
CA ALA A 61 10.67 2.58 -9.07
C ALA A 61 9.44 1.81 -8.59
N LEU A 62 8.92 2.13 -7.40
CA LEU A 62 7.73 1.48 -6.85
C LEU A 62 6.50 1.65 -7.77
N ILE A 63 6.28 2.86 -8.29
CA ILE A 63 5.15 3.15 -9.19
C ILE A 63 5.31 2.39 -10.51
N LEU A 64 6.52 2.37 -11.09
CA LEU A 64 6.77 1.69 -12.35
C LEU A 64 6.66 0.17 -12.22
N VAL A 65 7.13 -0.41 -11.11
CA VAL A 65 6.99 -1.84 -10.81
C VAL A 65 5.51 -2.19 -10.63
N TYR A 66 4.75 -1.36 -9.92
CA TYR A 66 3.31 -1.56 -9.78
C TYR A 66 2.59 -1.61 -11.14
N ASP A 67 2.86 -0.63 -12.00
CA ASP A 67 2.22 -0.55 -13.33
C ASP A 67 2.70 -1.66 -14.29
N ALA A 68 3.93 -2.16 -14.11
CA ALA A 68 4.48 -3.27 -14.89
C ALA A 68 3.86 -4.63 -14.51
N ILE A 69 3.54 -4.85 -13.23
CA ILE A 69 3.05 -6.15 -12.73
C ILE A 69 1.52 -6.20 -12.73
N PHE A 70 0.87 -5.13 -12.23
CA PHE A 70 -0.58 -5.10 -11.99
C PHE A 70 -1.33 -4.18 -12.96
N GLY A 71 -0.60 -3.31 -13.66
CA GLY A 71 -1.16 -2.35 -14.60
C GLY A 71 -1.27 -2.89 -16.02
N VAL A 72 -1.57 -1.98 -16.95
CA VAL A 72 -1.59 -2.28 -18.39
C VAL A 72 -0.17 -2.27 -18.98
N GLY A 73 0.83 -1.94 -18.15
CA GLY A 73 2.23 -1.81 -18.52
C GLY A 73 2.66 -0.36 -18.74
N VAL A 74 3.94 -0.12 -18.46
CA VAL A 74 4.55 1.22 -18.50
C VAL A 74 4.63 1.76 -19.93
N ARG A 75 4.14 2.99 -20.12
CA ARG A 75 4.21 3.73 -21.39
C ARG A 75 5.26 4.84 -21.34
N GLY A 76 5.73 5.27 -22.51
CA GLY A 76 6.65 6.39 -22.66
C GLY A 76 8.10 6.08 -22.29
N LYS A 77 8.80 7.09 -21.76
CA LYS A 77 10.26 7.10 -21.58
C LYS A 77 10.83 5.95 -20.75
N PHE A 78 10.06 5.38 -19.82
CA PHE A 78 10.53 4.31 -18.93
C PHE A 78 10.20 2.90 -19.42
N LYS A 79 9.52 2.76 -20.57
CA LYS A 79 9.15 1.44 -21.13
C LYS A 79 10.38 0.57 -21.42
N GLY A 80 11.44 1.16 -21.96
CA GLY A 80 12.68 0.44 -22.27
C GLY A 80 13.34 -0.15 -21.02
N VAL A 81 13.35 0.63 -19.94
CA VAL A 81 13.91 0.25 -18.63
C VAL A 81 13.19 -0.96 -18.05
N ILE A 82 11.86 -0.92 -18.08
CA ILE A 82 11.03 -2.02 -17.58
C ILE A 82 11.18 -3.27 -18.44
N LYS A 83 11.20 -3.11 -19.77
CA LYS A 83 11.36 -4.25 -20.68
C LYS A 83 12.70 -4.98 -20.46
N ARG A 84 13.79 -4.25 -20.20
CA ARG A 84 15.11 -4.85 -19.87
C ARG A 84 15.07 -5.69 -18.60
N ASN A 85 14.32 -5.24 -17.60
CA ASN A 85 14.24 -5.89 -16.28
C ASN A 85 13.04 -6.82 -16.11
N GLN A 86 12.18 -6.97 -17.13
CA GLN A 86 10.94 -7.72 -17.07
C GLN A 86 11.15 -9.17 -16.63
N THR A 87 12.17 -9.83 -17.18
CA THR A 87 12.53 -11.21 -16.81
C THR A 87 12.92 -11.34 -15.34
N SER A 88 13.51 -10.29 -14.75
CA SER A 88 13.89 -10.25 -13.33
C SER A 88 12.65 -10.06 -12.45
N PHE A 89 11.71 -9.20 -12.87
CA PHE A 89 10.44 -9.03 -12.18
C PHE A 89 9.61 -10.31 -12.19
N ASP A 90 9.44 -10.96 -13.35
CA ASP A 90 8.65 -12.19 -13.47
C ASP A 90 9.20 -13.31 -12.58
N LYS A 91 10.54 -13.44 -12.50
CA LYS A 91 11.19 -14.38 -11.60
C LYS A 91 10.92 -14.05 -10.13
N CYS A 92 11.02 -12.78 -9.75
CA CYS A 92 10.74 -12.34 -8.38
C CYS A 92 9.28 -12.56 -7.98
N VAL A 93 8.34 -12.22 -8.87
CA VAL A 93 6.90 -12.42 -8.66
C VAL A 93 6.59 -13.91 -8.52
N LYS A 94 7.07 -14.76 -9.43
CA LYS A 94 6.87 -16.22 -9.34
C LYS A 94 7.46 -16.81 -8.06
N LYS A 95 8.58 -16.28 -7.58
CA LYS A 95 9.17 -16.69 -6.30
C LYS A 95 8.30 -16.25 -5.13
N LEU A 96 7.83 -15.00 -5.13
CA LEU A 96 6.95 -14.48 -4.08
C LEU A 96 5.60 -15.19 -4.00
N VAL A 97 5.00 -15.52 -5.15
CA VAL A 97 3.76 -16.32 -5.23
C VAL A 97 3.98 -17.69 -4.59
N ARG A 98 5.11 -18.36 -4.90
CA ARG A 98 5.48 -19.64 -4.29
C ARG A 98 5.77 -19.52 -2.79
N ASP A 99 6.56 -18.54 -2.38
CA ASP A 99 6.94 -18.30 -0.98
C ASP A 99 5.69 -18.06 -0.10
N ARG A 100 4.62 -17.49 -0.68
CA ARG A 100 3.35 -17.18 0.00
C ARG A 100 2.22 -18.19 -0.28
N ASN A 101 2.49 -19.28 -0.98
CA ASN A 101 1.50 -20.29 -1.38
C ASN A 101 0.25 -19.69 -2.07
N LEU A 102 0.47 -18.74 -2.98
CA LEU A 102 -0.60 -18.09 -3.75
C LEU A 102 -0.78 -18.77 -5.10
N ASN A 103 -1.99 -18.69 -5.65
CA ASN A 103 -2.32 -19.29 -6.95
C ASN A 103 -1.92 -18.36 -8.09
N ASP A 104 -2.13 -17.05 -7.92
CA ASP A 104 -1.81 -16.07 -8.94
C ASP A 104 -1.07 -14.84 -8.40
N SER A 105 -0.40 -14.15 -9.31
CA SER A 105 0.19 -12.84 -9.12
C SER A 105 -0.82 -11.78 -8.65
N THR A 106 -2.07 -11.85 -9.12
CA THR A 106 -3.13 -10.92 -8.71
C THR A 106 -3.49 -11.05 -7.21
N ASP A 107 -3.34 -12.24 -6.63
CA ASP A 107 -3.55 -12.50 -5.20
C ASP A 107 -2.50 -11.84 -4.29
N LEU A 108 -1.35 -11.42 -4.84
CA LEU A 108 -0.35 -10.66 -4.08
C LEU A 108 -0.91 -9.31 -3.60
N VAL A 109 -1.87 -8.73 -4.33
CA VAL A 109 -2.54 -7.48 -3.90
C VAL A 109 -3.63 -7.78 -2.88
N THR A 110 -4.41 -8.84 -3.12
CA THR A 110 -5.54 -9.24 -2.27
C THR A 110 -5.11 -9.69 -0.88
N THR A 111 -3.94 -10.32 -0.76
CA THR A 111 -3.38 -10.74 0.53
C THR A 111 -2.96 -9.59 1.45
N LEU A 112 -2.82 -8.36 0.96
CA LEU A 112 -2.65 -7.18 1.80
C LEU A 112 -3.99 -6.56 2.23
N ASP A 113 -5.03 -6.69 1.40
CA ASP A 113 -6.39 -6.30 1.78
C ASP A 113 -6.95 -7.26 2.86
N ILE A 114 -6.58 -8.55 2.76
CA ILE A 114 -6.89 -9.62 3.72
C ILE A 114 -5.65 -9.91 4.57
N HIS A 115 -5.41 -9.07 5.58
CA HIS A 115 -4.61 -9.40 6.76
C HIS A 115 -3.32 -10.20 6.48
N ASP A 116 -2.22 -9.49 6.26
CA ASP A 116 -0.91 -10.07 6.54
C ASP A 116 -0.89 -10.39 8.06
N PRO A 117 -0.86 -11.68 8.48
CA PRO A 117 -0.90 -12.03 9.90
C PRO A 117 0.38 -11.59 10.64
N ASN A 118 1.41 -11.18 9.90
CA ASN A 118 2.66 -10.64 10.45
C ASN A 118 2.71 -9.10 10.49
N LEU A 119 1.77 -8.38 9.84
CA LEU A 119 1.56 -6.96 10.15
C LEU A 119 0.57 -6.90 11.31
N ASN A 120 1.13 -6.74 12.52
CA ASN A 120 0.44 -6.38 13.75
C ASN A 120 -0.25 -4.99 13.69
N GLU A 121 -0.92 -4.64 12.59
CA GLU A 121 -1.99 -3.66 12.63
C GLU A 121 -3.27 -4.41 13.02
N ILE A 122 -3.41 -4.67 14.32
CA ILE A 122 -4.71 -4.94 14.92
C ILE A 122 -5.65 -3.85 14.37
N LYS A 123 -6.58 -4.22 13.49
CA LYS A 123 -7.60 -3.29 12.96
C LYS A 123 -8.50 -2.88 14.11
N LEU A 124 -8.04 -1.92 14.89
CA LEU A 124 -8.80 -1.36 15.99
C LEU A 124 -10.08 -0.77 15.40
N PRO A 125 -11.26 -1.21 15.84
CA PRO A 125 -12.50 -0.66 15.35
C PRO A 125 -12.55 0.83 15.68
N ARG A 126 -12.65 1.67 14.64
CA ARG A 126 -12.74 3.13 14.81
C ARG A 126 -14.07 3.57 15.44
N TYR A 127 -15.11 2.77 15.22
CA TYR A 127 -16.46 3.02 15.70
C TYR A 127 -17.04 1.73 16.27
N CYS A 128 -17.84 1.87 17.31
CA CYS A 128 -18.66 0.80 17.85
C CYS A 128 -20.13 1.17 17.64
N ARG A 129 -20.94 0.25 17.11
CA ARG A 129 -22.38 0.45 16.97
C ARG A 129 -23.06 0.12 18.31
N ILE A 130 -23.83 1.07 18.82
CA ILE A 130 -24.57 0.92 20.06
C ILE A 130 -26.04 0.73 19.73
N ASN A 131 -26.67 -0.31 20.29
CA ASN A 131 -28.11 -0.47 20.23
C ASN A 131 -28.76 0.25 21.42
N LEU A 132 -29.33 1.43 21.17
CA LEU A 132 -29.92 2.28 22.20
C LEU A 132 -31.16 1.69 22.87
N LEU A 133 -31.82 0.70 22.26
CA LEU A 133 -32.95 -0.01 22.88
C LEU A 133 -32.50 -1.00 23.96
N LYS A 134 -31.24 -1.47 23.88
CA LYS A 134 -30.67 -2.47 24.82
C LYS A 134 -29.68 -1.86 25.79
N THR A 135 -28.99 -0.78 25.41
CA THR A 135 -27.89 -0.22 26.21
C THR A 135 -27.71 1.26 25.95
N THR A 136 -27.22 2.00 26.95
CA THR A 136 -26.91 3.44 26.81
C THR A 136 -25.42 3.65 26.55
N ALA A 137 -25.07 4.73 25.85
CA ALA A 137 -23.67 5.10 25.58
C ALA A 137 -22.81 5.26 26.85
N LYS A 138 -23.40 5.80 27.94
CA LYS A 138 -22.73 5.93 29.24
C LYS A 138 -22.34 4.58 29.84
N GLN A 139 -23.20 3.57 29.71
CA GLN A 139 -22.98 2.24 30.23
C GLN A 139 -21.86 1.54 29.46
N ILE A 140 -21.86 1.63 28.13
CA ILE A 140 -20.77 1.09 27.31
C ILE A 140 -19.44 1.79 27.61
N GLN A 141 -19.43 3.11 27.84
CA GLN A 141 -18.21 3.81 28.26
C GLN A 141 -17.69 3.33 29.63
N HIS A 142 -18.59 2.98 30.54
CA HIS A 142 -18.22 2.39 31.83
C HIS A 142 -17.64 0.98 31.63
N ASP A 143 -18.33 0.12 30.88
CA ASP A 143 -17.92 -1.26 30.64
C ASP A 143 -16.57 -1.33 29.92
N LEU A 144 -16.33 -0.45 28.94
CA LEU A 144 -15.04 -0.34 28.26
C LEU A 144 -13.91 0.09 29.20
N LYS A 145 -14.20 0.91 30.23
CA LYS A 145 -13.20 1.27 31.26
C LYS A 145 -12.91 0.11 32.21
N VAL A 146 -13.95 -0.64 32.61
CA VAL A 146 -13.81 -1.83 33.48
C VAL A 146 -13.01 -2.92 32.77
N LEU A 147 -13.24 -3.10 31.48
CA LEU A 147 -12.50 -4.06 30.63
C LEU A 147 -11.11 -3.55 30.20
N GLU A 148 -10.62 -2.46 30.80
CA GLU A 148 -9.29 -1.88 30.55
C GLU A 148 -8.97 -1.52 29.10
N PHE A 149 -9.97 -1.17 28.28
CA PHE A 149 -9.71 -0.74 26.91
C PHE A 149 -8.98 0.61 26.88
N LYS A 150 -7.77 0.61 26.33
CA LYS A 150 -6.95 1.82 26.17
C LYS A 150 -7.31 2.52 24.86
N ARG A 151 -7.65 3.81 24.95
CA ARG A 151 -7.79 4.67 23.77
C ARG A 151 -6.41 4.96 23.21
N LEU A 152 -6.08 4.35 22.08
CA LEU A 152 -4.87 4.66 21.34
C LEU A 152 -5.08 5.97 20.56
N ARG A 153 -4.37 7.03 20.97
CA ARG A 153 -4.22 8.23 20.15
C ARG A 153 -3.02 7.98 19.23
N HIS A 154 -3.25 7.89 17.92
CA HIS A 154 -2.12 7.95 16.98
C HIS A 154 -1.47 9.33 17.11
N MET A 155 -0.18 9.34 17.45
CA MET A 155 0.71 10.50 17.27
C MET A 155 1.09 10.64 15.80
#